data_AF-A0AA35WYM8-F1
#
_entry.id   AF-A0AA35WYM8-F1
#
_cell.length_a   1.000
_cell.length_b   1.000
_cell.length_c   1.000
_cell.angle_alpha   90.00
_cell.angle_beta   90.00
_cell.angle_gamma   90.00
#
_symmetry.space_group_name_H-M   'P 1'
#
loop_
_entity.id
_entity.type
_entity.pdbx_description
1 polymer ?
#
loop_
_entity_poly.entity_id
_entity_poly.type
_entity_poly.pdbx_seq_one_letter_code
_entity_poly.pdbx_strand_id
1 'polypeptide(L)'
;MPRRNGATKTKGVSTESDKAKALELALGQIDRHFGHGAVMRLGDAIQDNLSGAISTGSISLDVALGIGGVPRGRVVEVFGAESSGKTTLAYHVMANAQVEGGTAAYIDAEHALDPSYAAKCGVDIEELLVSQPDTAEQGLEICEYLVRSGAVDIVVVDSVAALVPRAELEGDMGDTHVGLQARLMSQALRKLTSAISRSNTCVIFINQLREKIGVFFGNPEVTPGGRALKFYSSVRIDLRRLESLKQGTDILGNRVRARVVKNKVAPPFRVAEFDIMYSEGISKYGELIDIGSDEEIIRKSGAFYSFGEIRLGQGRENSKQFLSENRGIASEIEELVRNKLSPQIVIPDSDEMDEIEDNDDIPLTVIGD
;
A
#
# COMPACT_ATOMS: atom_id res chain seq x y z
N MET A 1 -45.25 7.14 -70.52
CA MET A 1 -43.86 7.29 -70.04
C MET A 1 -43.91 7.66 -68.56
N PRO A 2 -43.44 6.82 -67.63
CA PRO A 2 -43.58 7.09 -66.20
C PRO A 2 -42.48 8.03 -65.69
N ARG A 3 -42.85 8.91 -64.76
CA ARG A 3 -41.95 9.78 -64.00
C ARG A 3 -41.24 8.96 -62.91
N ARG A 4 -39.93 9.17 -62.76
CA ARG A 4 -39.09 8.67 -61.66
C ARG A 4 -39.57 9.26 -60.34
N ASN A 5 -40.00 8.42 -59.40
CA ASN A 5 -40.03 8.76 -57.98
C ASN A 5 -38.69 8.32 -57.36
N GLY A 6 -37.94 9.28 -56.83
CA GLY A 6 -36.87 9.01 -55.89
C GLY A 6 -37.47 8.61 -54.55
N ALA A 7 -37.09 7.43 -54.05
CA ALA A 7 -37.29 7.04 -52.67
C ALA A 7 -35.93 6.93 -52.00
N THR A 8 -35.77 7.78 -51.00
CA THR A 8 -34.64 8.03 -50.11
C THR A 8 -34.22 6.74 -49.39
N LYS A 9 -32.89 6.52 -49.28
CA LYS A 9 -32.28 5.43 -48.52
C LYS A 9 -32.69 5.52 -47.04
N THR A 10 -33.39 4.51 -46.53
CA THR A 10 -33.57 4.28 -45.09
C THR A 10 -32.25 3.76 -44.52
N LYS A 11 -31.66 4.50 -43.57
CA LYS A 11 -30.53 4.04 -42.74
C LYS A 11 -31.04 2.87 -41.90
N GLY A 12 -30.47 1.68 -42.12
CA GLY A 12 -30.75 0.50 -41.29
C GLY A 12 -30.26 0.74 -39.86
N VAL A 13 -31.18 0.62 -38.92
CA VAL A 13 -30.89 0.54 -37.49
C VAL A 13 -30.14 -0.77 -37.26
N SER A 14 -28.87 -0.71 -36.87
CA SER A 14 -28.12 -1.91 -36.48
C SER A 14 -28.76 -2.51 -35.23
N THR A 15 -29.12 -3.79 -35.30
CA THR A 15 -29.74 -4.48 -34.16
C THR A 15 -28.71 -4.62 -33.04
N GLU A 16 -29.18 -4.68 -31.79
CA GLU A 16 -28.33 -4.85 -30.61
C GLU A 16 -27.44 -6.10 -30.71
N SER A 17 -27.94 -7.15 -31.37
CA SER A 17 -27.19 -8.37 -31.70
C SER A 17 -26.00 -8.13 -32.64
N ASP A 18 -26.12 -7.21 -33.61
CA ASP A 18 -25.03 -6.90 -34.54
C ASP A 18 -23.90 -6.12 -33.84
N LYS A 19 -24.25 -5.25 -32.89
CA LYS A 19 -23.27 -4.55 -32.05
C LYS A 19 -22.53 -5.50 -31.13
N ALA A 20 -23.24 -6.46 -30.51
CA ALA A 20 -22.63 -7.47 -29.64
C ALA A 20 -21.65 -8.37 -30.40
N LYS A 21 -22.02 -8.84 -31.60
CA LYS A 21 -21.12 -9.64 -32.46
C LYS A 21 -19.90 -8.86 -32.92
N ALA A 22 -20.07 -7.60 -33.31
CA ALA A 22 -18.95 -6.74 -33.70
C ALA A 22 -17.99 -6.51 -32.51
N LEU A 23 -18.53 -6.36 -31.30
CA LEU A 23 -17.75 -6.23 -30.07
C LEU A 23 -16.96 -7.51 -29.77
N GLU A 24 -17.57 -8.68 -29.83
CA GLU A 24 -16.88 -9.97 -29.60
C GLU A 24 -15.75 -10.21 -30.61
N LEU A 25 -15.99 -9.89 -31.90
CA LEU A 25 -14.96 -9.99 -32.92
C LEU A 25 -13.79 -9.05 -32.65
N ALA A 26 -14.08 -7.81 -32.22
CA ALA A 26 -13.05 -6.84 -31.85
C ALA A 26 -12.26 -7.31 -30.62
N LEU A 27 -12.93 -7.79 -29.56
CA LEU A 27 -12.29 -8.35 -28.37
C LEU A 27 -11.39 -9.55 -28.72
N GLY A 28 -11.89 -10.48 -29.54
CA GLY A 28 -11.12 -11.64 -30.00
C GLY A 28 -9.97 -11.28 -30.96
N GLN A 29 -10.03 -10.15 -31.67
CA GLN A 29 -8.90 -9.62 -32.41
C GLN A 29 -7.86 -8.99 -31.48
N ILE A 30 -8.31 -8.23 -30.49
CA ILE A 30 -7.44 -7.58 -29.49
C ILE A 30 -6.66 -8.63 -28.71
N ASP A 31 -7.33 -9.67 -28.18
CA ASP A 31 -6.67 -10.74 -27.44
C ASP A 31 -5.62 -11.49 -28.30
N ARG A 32 -5.90 -11.71 -29.59
CA ARG A 32 -4.95 -12.36 -30.51
C ARG A 32 -3.72 -11.50 -30.82
N HIS A 33 -3.88 -10.18 -30.92
CA HIS A 33 -2.78 -9.29 -31.29
C HIS A 33 -1.96 -8.81 -30.07
N PHE A 34 -2.59 -8.70 -28.91
CA PHE A 34 -2.00 -8.05 -27.73
C PHE A 34 -1.85 -8.99 -26.52
N GLY A 35 -2.30 -10.25 -26.62
CA GLY A 35 -2.25 -11.25 -25.57
C GLY A 35 -3.57 -11.37 -24.81
N HIS A 36 -3.79 -12.53 -24.19
CA HIS A 36 -5.00 -12.79 -23.42
C HIS A 36 -5.11 -11.81 -22.24
N GLY A 37 -6.29 -11.21 -22.06
CA GLY A 37 -6.54 -10.22 -21.02
C GLY A 37 -6.15 -8.79 -21.40
N ALA A 38 -5.83 -8.53 -22.67
CA ALA A 38 -5.52 -7.18 -23.16
C ALA A 38 -6.70 -6.22 -23.02
N VAL A 39 -7.94 -6.72 -23.18
CA VAL A 39 -9.19 -6.00 -22.86
C VAL A 39 -10.16 -6.98 -22.22
N MET A 40 -10.55 -6.70 -20.97
CA MET A 40 -11.50 -7.51 -20.21
C MET A 40 -12.66 -6.64 -19.74
N ARG A 41 -13.80 -7.27 -19.41
CA ARG A 41 -14.86 -6.56 -18.70
C ARG A 41 -14.36 -6.22 -17.30
N LEU A 42 -14.72 -5.04 -16.81
CA LEU A 42 -14.23 -4.55 -15.52
C LEU A 42 -14.64 -5.46 -14.35
N GLY A 43 -15.84 -6.05 -14.39
CA GLY A 43 -16.30 -7.01 -13.37
C GLY A 43 -15.41 -8.26 -13.27
N ASP A 44 -14.97 -8.79 -14.41
CA ASP A 44 -14.08 -9.96 -14.46
C ASP A 44 -12.66 -9.59 -13.98
N ALA A 45 -12.19 -8.37 -14.29
CA ALA A 45 -10.88 -7.87 -13.87
C ALA A 45 -10.80 -7.45 -12.38
N ILE A 46 -11.94 -7.14 -11.75
CA ILE A 46 -12.03 -6.77 -10.34
C ILE A 46 -11.81 -7.99 -9.43
N GLN A 47 -12.28 -9.18 -9.83
CA GLN A 47 -12.05 -10.43 -9.08
C GLN A 47 -10.58 -10.89 -9.09
N ASP A 48 -9.81 -10.57 -10.13
CA ASP A 48 -8.38 -10.88 -10.19
C ASP A 48 -7.49 -9.84 -9.48
N ASN A 49 -7.89 -8.55 -9.46
CA ASN A 49 -7.09 -7.45 -8.91
C ASN A 49 -7.35 -7.11 -7.43
N LEU A 50 -8.45 -7.60 -6.83
CA LEU A 50 -8.76 -7.40 -5.41
C LEU A 50 -7.99 -8.37 -4.48
N SER A 51 -7.25 -9.33 -5.03
CA SER A 51 -6.93 -10.59 -4.34
C SER A 51 -5.61 -10.63 -3.58
N GLY A 52 -4.97 -9.50 -3.29
CA GLY A 52 -3.68 -9.53 -2.60
C GLY A 52 -3.30 -8.25 -1.86
N ALA A 53 -3.46 -8.25 -0.54
CA ALA A 53 -2.78 -7.32 0.35
C ALA A 53 -1.70 -8.07 1.12
N ILE A 54 -0.59 -7.40 1.42
CA ILE A 54 0.43 -7.89 2.36
C ILE A 54 0.22 -7.13 3.66
N SER A 55 0.02 -7.85 4.77
CA SER A 55 -0.16 -7.20 6.08
C SER A 55 1.03 -6.30 6.42
N THR A 56 0.73 -5.15 7.02
CA THR A 56 1.74 -4.22 7.49
C THR A 56 2.39 -4.64 8.81
N GLY A 57 1.87 -5.70 9.45
CA GLY A 57 2.22 -6.07 10.82
C GLY A 57 1.51 -5.22 11.90
N SER A 58 0.81 -4.16 11.49
CA SER A 58 -0.02 -3.32 12.35
C SER A 58 -1.49 -3.48 11.97
N ILE A 59 -2.31 -3.94 12.93
CA ILE A 59 -3.75 -4.18 12.71
C ILE A 59 -4.45 -2.86 12.41
N SER A 60 -4.13 -1.82 13.17
CA SER A 60 -4.68 -0.49 12.98
C SER A 60 -4.35 0.08 11.59
N LEU A 61 -3.12 -0.13 11.10
CA LEU A 61 -2.73 0.32 9.77
C LEU A 61 -3.38 -0.51 8.66
N ASP A 62 -3.49 -1.82 8.81
CA ASP A 62 -4.19 -2.70 7.86
C ASP A 62 -5.65 -2.27 7.67
N VAL A 63 -6.33 -1.92 8.77
CA VAL A 63 -7.70 -1.37 8.78
C VAL A 63 -7.75 0.02 8.16
N ALA A 64 -6.77 0.88 8.46
CA ALA A 64 -6.68 2.22 7.87
C ALA A 64 -6.43 2.17 6.34
N LEU A 65 -5.75 1.13 5.86
CA LEU A 65 -5.54 0.89 4.43
C LEU A 65 -6.80 0.34 3.74
N GLY A 66 -7.72 -0.27 4.50
CA GLY A 66 -9.06 -0.66 4.07
C GLY A 66 -9.14 -1.96 3.28
N ILE A 67 -7.99 -2.52 2.87
CA ILE A 67 -7.88 -3.81 2.18
C ILE A 67 -7.08 -4.84 2.99
N GLY A 68 -6.79 -4.56 4.26
CA GLY A 68 -6.06 -5.48 5.14
C GLY A 68 -4.54 -5.42 5.02
N GLY A 69 -3.97 -4.43 4.32
CA GLY A 69 -2.52 -4.29 4.16
C GLY A 69 -2.12 -3.43 2.97
N VAL A 70 -0.87 -3.50 2.56
CA VAL A 70 -0.39 -2.83 1.35
C VAL A 70 -0.74 -3.64 0.09
N PRO A 71 -1.15 -3.00 -1.01
CA PRO A 71 -1.59 -3.72 -2.20
C PRO A 71 -0.41 -4.36 -2.96
N ARG A 72 -0.58 -5.64 -3.32
CA ARG A 72 0.26 -6.34 -4.30
C ARG A 72 0.09 -5.74 -5.70
N GLY A 73 1.10 -5.88 -6.54
CA GLY A 73 1.10 -5.35 -7.91
C GLY A 73 1.07 -3.81 -8.01
N ARG A 74 1.41 -3.09 -6.94
CA ARG A 74 1.36 -1.63 -6.88
C ARG A 74 2.61 -1.02 -6.25
N VAL A 75 2.82 0.26 -6.55
CA VAL A 75 3.82 1.10 -5.90
C VAL A 75 3.25 1.70 -4.61
N VAL A 76 4.00 1.63 -3.52
CA VAL A 76 3.71 2.23 -2.22
C VAL A 76 4.86 3.18 -1.86
N GLU A 77 4.54 4.36 -1.32
CA GLU A 77 5.56 5.26 -0.73
C GLU A 77 5.34 5.36 0.78
N VAL A 78 6.37 5.03 1.55
CA VAL A 78 6.42 5.25 3.00
C VAL A 78 7.39 6.38 3.26
N PHE A 79 6.90 7.50 3.80
CA PHE A 79 7.73 8.68 4.00
C PHE A 79 7.49 9.31 5.37
N GLY A 80 8.43 10.13 5.83
CA GLY A 80 8.39 10.72 7.15
C GLY A 80 9.75 11.25 7.58
N ALA A 81 9.80 11.82 8.78
CA ALA A 81 11.04 12.29 9.40
C ALA A 81 12.02 11.14 9.65
N GLU A 82 13.26 11.47 9.99
CA GLU A 82 14.23 10.50 10.49
C GLU A 82 13.70 9.82 11.76
N SER A 83 14.06 8.54 11.95
CA SER A 83 13.64 7.76 13.12
C SER A 83 12.11 7.64 13.33
N SER A 84 11.29 7.86 12.29
CA SER A 84 9.82 7.68 12.36
C SER A 84 9.35 6.24 12.18
N GLY A 85 10.28 5.29 11.97
CA GLY A 85 9.96 3.87 11.81
C GLY A 85 9.69 3.40 10.39
N LYS A 86 10.08 4.17 9.35
CA LYS A 86 9.87 3.82 7.93
C LYS A 86 10.45 2.46 7.55
N THR A 87 11.73 2.26 7.85
CA THR A 87 12.44 1.01 7.60
C THR A 87 11.87 -0.13 8.44
N THR A 88 11.52 0.13 9.71
CA THR A 88 10.83 -0.86 10.56
C THR A 88 9.51 -1.32 9.95
N LEU A 89 8.67 -0.40 9.47
CA LEU A 89 7.42 -0.75 8.81
C LEU A 89 7.68 -1.62 7.57
N ALA A 90 8.68 -1.27 6.76
CA ALA A 90 9.06 -2.05 5.60
C ALA A 90 9.55 -3.47 5.97
N TYR A 91 10.32 -3.62 7.04
CA TYR A 91 10.70 -4.94 7.57
C TYR A 91 9.49 -5.78 7.94
N HIS A 92 8.50 -5.22 8.65
CA HIS A 92 7.28 -5.97 8.98
C HIS A 92 6.50 -6.38 7.74
N VAL A 93 6.37 -5.52 6.73
CA VAL A 93 5.67 -5.90 5.50
C VAL A 93 6.42 -7.04 4.78
N MET A 94 7.76 -6.96 4.70
CA MET A 94 8.57 -8.04 4.11
C MET A 94 8.46 -9.34 4.90
N ALA A 95 8.53 -9.28 6.22
CA ALA A 95 8.37 -10.43 7.09
C ALA A 95 7.00 -11.11 6.89
N ASN A 96 5.92 -10.33 6.81
CA ASN A 96 4.58 -10.88 6.53
C ASN A 96 4.50 -11.49 5.12
N ALA A 97 5.14 -10.89 4.11
CA ALA A 97 5.23 -11.49 2.78
C ALA A 97 5.97 -12.84 2.79
N GLN A 98 7.06 -12.95 3.56
CA GLN A 98 7.81 -14.21 3.72
C GLN A 98 7.01 -15.27 4.47
N VAL A 99 6.26 -14.89 5.51
CA VAL A 99 5.35 -15.80 6.23
C VAL A 99 4.26 -16.36 5.31
N GLU A 100 3.80 -15.58 4.34
CA GLU A 100 2.87 -16.02 3.29
C GLU A 100 3.54 -16.90 2.21
N GLY A 101 4.84 -17.22 2.37
CA GLY A 101 5.63 -18.02 1.42
C GLY A 101 6.19 -17.22 0.24
N GLY A 102 6.11 -15.89 0.29
CA GLY A 102 6.60 -15.01 -0.75
C GLY A 102 8.09 -14.67 -0.63
N THR A 103 8.68 -14.19 -1.73
CA THR A 103 10.09 -13.76 -1.77
C THR A 103 10.21 -12.24 -1.58
N ALA A 104 11.08 -11.82 -0.67
CA ALA A 104 11.37 -10.41 -0.39
C ALA A 104 12.74 -9.98 -0.92
N ALA A 105 12.81 -8.76 -1.43
CA ALA A 105 14.06 -8.12 -1.84
C ALA A 105 14.20 -6.72 -1.25
N TYR A 106 15.44 -6.35 -0.94
CA TYR A 106 15.80 -5.08 -0.32
C TYR A 106 16.92 -4.39 -1.09
N ILE A 107 16.63 -3.21 -1.63
CA ILE A 107 17.60 -2.34 -2.30
C ILE A 107 18.04 -1.28 -1.28
N ASP A 108 19.19 -1.52 -0.66
CA ASP A 108 19.80 -0.67 0.37
C ASP A 108 20.70 0.39 -0.28
N ALA A 109 20.09 1.48 -0.74
CA ALA A 109 20.80 2.66 -1.24
C ALA A 109 21.37 3.53 -0.10
N GLU A 110 20.84 3.43 1.13
CA GLU A 110 21.39 4.13 2.29
C GLU A 110 22.61 3.44 2.92
N HIS A 111 22.93 2.21 2.50
CA HIS A 111 23.97 1.36 3.11
C HIS A 111 23.83 1.24 4.63
N ALA A 112 22.58 1.17 5.11
CA ALA A 112 22.22 1.29 6.52
C ALA A 112 21.37 0.10 7.03
N LEU A 113 21.25 -0.96 6.24
CA LEU A 113 20.57 -2.19 6.65
C LEU A 113 21.27 -2.81 7.88
N ASP A 114 20.49 -3.03 8.95
CA ASP A 114 20.89 -3.81 10.13
C ASP A 114 20.19 -5.18 10.10
N PRO A 115 20.90 -6.26 9.72
CA PRO A 115 20.32 -7.60 9.68
C PRO A 115 19.81 -8.10 11.04
N SER A 116 20.45 -7.69 12.13
CA SER A 116 20.05 -8.10 13.49
C SER A 116 18.70 -7.50 13.86
N TYR A 117 18.49 -6.22 13.52
CA TYR A 117 17.21 -5.57 13.75
C TYR A 117 16.12 -6.04 12.78
N ALA A 118 16.45 -6.29 11.52
CA ALA A 118 15.52 -6.89 10.56
C ALA A 118 15.03 -8.27 11.03
N ALA A 119 15.92 -9.13 11.54
CA ALA A 119 15.56 -10.42 12.11
C ALA A 119 14.62 -10.29 13.32
N LYS A 120 14.86 -9.30 14.20
CA LYS A 120 13.95 -9.00 15.33
C LYS A 120 12.56 -8.57 14.89
N CYS A 121 12.46 -7.92 13.73
CA CYS A 121 11.17 -7.56 13.12
C CYS A 121 10.50 -8.76 12.40
N GLY A 122 11.14 -9.93 12.40
CA GLY A 122 10.62 -11.18 11.83
C GLY A 122 11.02 -11.44 10.38
N VAL A 123 11.94 -10.65 9.80
CA VAL A 123 12.45 -10.90 8.45
C VAL A 123 13.32 -12.15 8.47
N ASP A 124 13.06 -13.08 7.56
CA ASP A 124 13.97 -14.21 7.31
C ASP A 124 15.18 -13.70 6.53
N ILE A 125 16.31 -13.61 7.22
CA ILE A 125 17.56 -13.06 6.70
C ILE A 125 18.24 -14.03 5.72
N GLU A 126 18.02 -15.33 5.86
CA GLU A 126 18.69 -16.32 5.00
C GLU A 126 18.14 -16.26 3.57
N GLU A 127 16.84 -16.00 3.43
CA GLU A 127 16.14 -15.93 2.14
C GLU A 127 15.95 -14.49 1.61
N LEU A 128 16.37 -13.47 2.37
CA LEU A 128 16.24 -12.07 1.94
C LEU A 128 17.24 -11.73 0.83
N LEU A 129 16.74 -11.33 -0.34
CA LEU A 129 17.58 -10.81 -1.42
C LEU A 129 18.01 -9.37 -1.10
N VAL A 130 19.30 -9.09 -1.02
CA VAL A 130 19.82 -7.75 -0.73
C VAL A 130 20.68 -7.24 -1.88
N SER A 131 20.50 -5.97 -2.24
CA SER A 131 21.38 -5.26 -3.17
C SER A 131 21.79 -3.92 -2.58
N GLN A 132 23.08 -3.62 -2.64
CA GLN A 132 23.66 -2.33 -2.27
C GLN A 132 24.21 -1.67 -3.55
N PRO A 133 23.38 -0.91 -4.28
CA PRO A 133 23.78 -0.33 -5.56
C PRO A 133 24.72 0.87 -5.37
N ASP A 134 25.68 1.02 -6.29
CA ASP A 134 26.59 2.17 -6.36
C ASP A 134 25.91 3.42 -6.95
N THR A 135 24.85 3.23 -7.77
CA THR A 135 24.18 4.33 -8.49
C THR A 135 22.66 4.15 -8.47
N ALA A 136 21.93 5.27 -8.60
CA ALA A 136 20.48 5.27 -8.72
C ALA A 136 19.97 4.42 -9.89
N GLU A 137 20.62 4.54 -11.04
CA GLU A 137 20.30 3.78 -12.24
C GLU A 137 20.39 2.28 -11.98
N GLN A 138 21.50 1.83 -11.39
CA GLN A 138 21.73 0.43 -11.05
C GLN A 138 20.67 -0.08 -10.06
N GLY A 139 20.38 0.65 -8.99
CA GLY A 139 19.37 0.24 -8.01
C GLY A 139 17.98 0.09 -8.63
N LEU A 140 17.58 1.02 -9.50
CA LEU A 140 16.28 0.98 -10.19
C LEU A 140 16.23 -0.09 -11.28
N GLU A 141 17.34 -0.38 -11.97
CA GLU A 141 17.45 -1.48 -12.93
C GLU A 141 17.37 -2.84 -12.25
N ILE A 142 18.05 -3.03 -11.11
CA ILE A 142 17.95 -4.25 -10.30
C ILE A 142 16.50 -4.46 -9.84
N CYS A 143 15.85 -3.41 -9.34
CA CYS A 143 14.42 -3.45 -9.02
C CYS A 143 13.57 -3.87 -10.22
N GLU A 144 13.83 -3.32 -11.41
CA GLU A 144 13.12 -3.70 -12.64
C GLU A 144 13.32 -5.18 -13.01
N TYR A 145 14.55 -5.70 -12.94
CA TYR A 145 14.84 -7.11 -13.21
C TYR A 145 14.15 -8.04 -12.23
N LEU A 146 14.20 -7.73 -10.93
CA LEU A 146 13.53 -8.52 -9.89
C LEU A 146 12.02 -8.56 -10.11
N VAL A 147 11.39 -7.41 -10.35
CA VAL A 147 9.95 -7.34 -10.62
C VAL A 147 9.59 -8.11 -11.90
N ARG A 148 10.35 -7.95 -12.98
CA ARG A 148 10.08 -8.63 -14.26
C ARG A 148 10.27 -10.15 -14.21
N SER A 149 11.06 -10.65 -13.26
CA SER A 149 11.24 -12.10 -13.08
C SER A 149 9.93 -12.79 -12.69
N GLY A 150 8.99 -12.06 -12.06
CA GLY A 150 7.76 -12.64 -11.51
C GLY A 150 7.97 -13.50 -10.27
N ALA A 151 9.21 -13.62 -9.78
CA ALA A 151 9.57 -14.49 -8.66
C ALA A 151 9.68 -13.73 -7.32
N VAL A 152 9.46 -12.41 -7.31
CA VAL A 152 9.56 -11.58 -6.11
C VAL A 152 8.21 -10.96 -5.78
N ASP A 153 7.75 -11.17 -4.55
CA ASP A 153 6.47 -10.69 -4.03
C ASP A 153 6.54 -9.27 -3.52
N ILE A 154 7.68 -8.89 -2.94
CA ILE A 154 7.91 -7.55 -2.40
C ILE A 154 9.33 -7.07 -2.66
N VAL A 155 9.46 -5.82 -3.12
CA VAL A 155 10.73 -5.11 -3.23
C VAL A 155 10.66 -3.82 -2.42
N VAL A 156 11.60 -3.63 -1.50
CA VAL A 156 11.78 -2.37 -0.75
C VAL A 156 12.98 -1.62 -1.32
N VAL A 157 12.85 -0.32 -1.55
CA VAL A 157 13.93 0.57 -1.94
C VAL A 157 14.15 1.60 -0.82
N ASP A 158 15.25 1.45 -0.09
CA ASP A 158 15.64 2.32 1.03
C ASP A 158 16.94 3.08 0.74
N SER A 159 16.91 4.37 0.42
CA SER A 159 15.74 5.24 0.21
C SER A 159 15.87 6.02 -1.08
N VAL A 160 14.75 6.60 -1.53
CA VAL A 160 14.72 7.47 -2.71
C VAL A 160 15.68 8.65 -2.58
N ALA A 161 15.88 9.15 -1.35
CA ALA A 161 16.79 10.27 -1.11
C ALA A 161 18.25 9.90 -1.40
N ALA A 162 18.63 8.62 -1.22
CA ALA A 162 19.97 8.09 -1.44
C ALA A 162 20.21 7.55 -2.86
N LEU A 163 19.18 7.53 -3.72
CA LEU A 163 19.34 7.20 -5.13
C LEU A 163 20.03 8.38 -5.86
N VAL A 164 21.36 8.40 -5.83
CA VAL A 164 22.19 9.41 -6.52
C VAL A 164 22.50 8.96 -7.96
N PRO A 165 22.15 9.74 -8.99
CA PRO A 165 22.48 9.42 -10.38
C PRO A 165 23.98 9.32 -10.63
N ARG A 166 24.40 8.44 -11.54
CA ARG A 166 25.83 8.26 -11.88
C ARG A 166 26.55 9.57 -12.22
N ALA A 167 25.93 10.41 -13.04
CA ALA A 167 26.54 11.67 -13.45
C ALA A 167 26.77 12.64 -12.27
N GLU A 168 25.97 12.54 -11.20
CA GLU A 168 26.16 13.33 -9.99
C GLU A 168 27.29 12.76 -9.11
N LEU A 169 27.48 11.44 -9.09
CA LEU A 169 28.58 10.78 -8.38
C LEU A 169 29.94 10.95 -9.06
N GLU A 170 29.97 10.97 -10.40
CA GLU A 170 31.19 11.16 -11.19
C GLU A 170 31.57 12.65 -11.36
N GLY A 171 30.63 13.57 -11.07
CA GLY A 171 30.84 15.01 -11.15
C GLY A 171 31.63 15.57 -9.96
N ASP A 172 32.11 16.81 -10.11
CA ASP A 172 32.82 17.49 -9.05
C ASP A 172 31.85 18.09 -8.01
N MET A 173 32.31 18.21 -6.75
CA MET A 173 31.52 18.87 -5.70
C MET A 173 31.24 20.33 -6.09
N GLY A 174 29.95 20.66 -6.25
CA GLY A 174 29.50 21.98 -6.67
C GLY A 174 28.95 22.02 -8.10
N ASP A 175 29.08 20.93 -8.86
CA ASP A 175 28.46 20.80 -10.16
C ASP A 175 26.94 20.82 -10.08
N THR A 176 26.33 21.52 -11.01
CA THR A 176 24.88 21.78 -11.00
C THR A 176 24.13 20.71 -11.78
N HIS A 177 23.53 19.75 -11.07
CA HIS A 177 22.75 18.65 -11.63
C HIS A 177 21.23 18.84 -11.40
N VAL A 178 20.65 19.91 -11.94
CA VAL A 178 19.24 20.26 -11.64
C VAL A 178 18.27 19.18 -12.14
N GLY A 179 17.56 18.55 -11.20
CA GLY A 179 16.42 17.69 -11.48
C GLY A 179 16.77 16.34 -12.13
N LEU A 180 18.05 15.94 -12.11
CA LEU A 180 18.50 14.68 -12.71
C LEU A 180 17.80 13.47 -12.06
N GLN A 181 17.81 13.41 -10.72
CA GLN A 181 17.12 12.38 -9.95
C GLN A 181 15.62 12.32 -10.27
N ALA A 182 14.93 13.46 -10.37
CA ALA A 182 13.50 13.52 -10.67
C ALA A 182 13.17 12.98 -12.06
N ARG A 183 14.03 13.26 -13.06
CA ARG A 183 13.89 12.73 -14.42
C ARG A 183 14.12 11.23 -14.47
N LEU A 184 15.16 10.74 -13.79
CA LEU A 184 15.45 9.32 -13.66
C LEU A 184 14.29 8.55 -13.03
N MET A 185 13.80 9.03 -11.88
CA MET A 185 12.63 8.45 -11.21
C MET A 185 11.39 8.41 -12.10
N SER A 186 11.14 9.48 -12.87
CA SER A 186 10.02 9.54 -13.82
C SER A 186 10.13 8.48 -14.93
N GLN A 187 11.35 8.24 -15.42
CA GLN A 187 11.61 7.24 -16.45
C GLN A 187 11.50 5.82 -15.90
N ALA A 188 12.12 5.56 -14.74
CA ALA A 188 12.10 4.26 -14.09
C ALA A 188 10.68 3.85 -13.71
N LEU A 189 9.92 4.71 -13.01
CA LEU A 189 8.54 4.40 -12.61
C LEU A 189 7.61 4.15 -13.80
N ARG A 190 7.82 4.84 -14.93
CA ARG A 190 7.05 4.61 -16.16
C ARG A 190 7.26 3.19 -16.70
N LYS A 191 8.48 2.66 -16.63
CA LYS A 191 8.79 1.27 -17.03
C LYS A 191 8.26 0.27 -15.99
N LEU A 192 8.58 0.52 -14.72
CA LEU A 192 8.26 -0.34 -13.59
C LEU A 192 6.76 -0.58 -13.40
N THR A 193 5.93 0.45 -13.51
CA THR A 193 4.48 0.34 -13.18
C THR A 193 3.79 -0.80 -13.93
N SER A 194 4.12 -0.97 -15.22
CA SER A 194 3.55 -2.05 -16.02
C SER A 194 4.07 -3.44 -15.61
N ALA A 195 5.34 -3.53 -15.22
CA ALA A 195 5.95 -4.77 -14.77
C ALA A 195 5.39 -5.18 -13.40
N ILE A 196 5.33 -4.23 -12.46
CA ILE A 196 4.76 -4.40 -11.11
C ILE A 196 3.33 -4.95 -11.20
N SER A 197 2.48 -4.36 -12.03
CA SER A 197 1.10 -4.83 -12.16
C SER A 197 1.00 -6.24 -12.73
N ARG A 198 1.89 -6.65 -13.64
CA ARG A 198 1.87 -7.99 -14.25
C ARG A 198 2.48 -9.06 -13.36
N SER A 199 3.50 -8.72 -12.57
CA SER A 199 4.16 -9.65 -11.66
C SER A 199 3.47 -9.78 -10.31
N ASN A 200 2.47 -8.94 -10.05
CA ASN A 200 1.82 -8.80 -8.73
C ASN A 200 2.81 -8.45 -7.59
N THR A 201 4.00 -7.92 -7.91
CA THR A 201 5.00 -7.52 -6.91
C THR A 201 4.59 -6.21 -6.23
N CYS A 202 4.61 -6.16 -4.90
CA CYS A 202 4.49 -4.90 -4.17
C CYS A 202 5.86 -4.18 -4.18
N VAL A 203 5.91 -2.92 -4.59
CA VAL A 203 7.17 -2.14 -4.54
C VAL A 203 7.02 -0.97 -3.57
N ILE A 204 7.76 -1.01 -2.47
CA ILE A 204 7.79 0.02 -1.45
C ILE A 204 9.00 0.91 -1.66
N PHE A 205 8.77 2.21 -1.84
CA PHE A 205 9.81 3.23 -1.77
C PHE A 205 9.78 3.89 -0.40
N ILE A 206 10.91 3.83 0.31
CA ILE A 206 11.12 4.63 1.52
C ILE A 206 11.62 6.01 1.09
N ASN A 207 11.09 7.05 1.74
CA ASN A 207 11.49 8.41 1.44
C ASN A 207 11.61 9.28 2.70
N GLN A 208 12.43 10.31 2.61
CA GLN A 208 12.63 11.27 3.71
C GLN A 208 11.83 12.55 3.46
N LEU A 209 11.46 13.24 4.53
CA LEU A 209 10.96 14.60 4.42
C LEU A 209 12.12 15.59 4.26
N ARG A 210 11.94 16.58 3.38
CA ARG A 210 12.79 17.76 3.22
C ARG A 210 11.92 19.00 3.27
N GLU A 211 12.49 20.13 3.64
CA GLU A 211 11.78 21.41 3.59
C GLU A 211 12.09 22.16 2.30
N LYS A 212 11.05 22.68 1.64
CA LYS A 212 11.24 23.56 0.48
C LYS A 212 11.51 24.98 0.97
N ILE A 213 12.73 25.45 0.74
CA ILE A 213 13.14 26.83 1.04
C ILE A 213 12.24 27.82 0.27
N GLY A 214 11.81 28.88 0.95
CA GLY A 214 11.02 29.97 0.37
C GLY A 214 9.50 29.77 0.36
N VAL A 215 8.99 28.74 1.05
CA VAL A 215 7.54 28.58 1.29
C VAL A 215 7.18 29.26 2.61
N PHE A 216 6.59 30.45 2.54
CA PHE A 216 6.16 31.23 3.71
C PHE A 216 4.70 30.96 4.14
N PHE A 217 3.93 30.23 3.32
CA PHE A 217 2.53 29.90 3.58
C PHE A 217 2.23 28.45 3.15
N GLY A 218 1.51 27.70 3.99
CA GLY A 218 1.21 26.28 3.78
C GLY A 218 2.24 25.32 4.38
N ASN A 219 2.20 24.05 3.99
CA ASN A 219 3.16 23.04 4.44
C ASN A 219 4.44 23.07 3.56
N PRO A 220 5.64 23.37 4.12
CA PRO A 220 6.89 23.39 3.36
C PRO A 220 7.46 21.99 3.09
N GLU A 221 6.92 20.94 3.71
CA GLU A 221 7.42 19.58 3.60
C GLU A 221 7.24 19.00 2.18
N VAL A 222 8.31 18.46 1.63
CA VAL A 222 8.38 17.79 0.33
C VAL A 222 9.15 16.49 0.43
N THR A 223 9.00 15.61 -0.57
CA THR A 223 9.76 14.37 -0.67
C THR A 223 10.73 14.44 -1.86
N PRO A 224 11.97 13.95 -1.71
CA PRO A 224 12.95 13.77 -2.80
C PRO A 224 12.45 12.89 -3.96
N GLY A 225 13.18 12.90 -5.09
CA GLY A 225 12.82 12.12 -6.29
C GLY A 225 11.77 12.76 -7.21
N GLY A 226 11.41 14.03 -6.96
CA GLY A 226 10.45 14.78 -7.77
C GLY A 226 8.99 14.37 -7.53
N ARG A 227 8.11 14.66 -8.50
CA ARG A 227 6.66 14.42 -8.36
C ARG A 227 6.21 13.04 -8.83
N ALA A 228 7.04 12.33 -9.60
CA ALA A 228 6.64 11.08 -10.24
C ALA A 228 6.15 10.04 -9.23
N LEU A 229 6.94 9.78 -8.18
CA LEU A 229 6.57 8.81 -7.14
C LEU A 229 5.20 9.13 -6.52
N LYS A 230 4.94 10.41 -6.20
CA LYS A 230 3.63 10.84 -5.67
C LYS A 230 2.46 10.48 -6.58
N PHE A 231 2.64 10.48 -7.90
CA PHE A 231 1.58 10.14 -8.87
C PHE A 231 1.45 8.63 -9.09
N TYR A 232 2.58 7.92 -9.22
CA TYR A 232 2.62 6.48 -9.47
C TYR A 232 2.24 5.64 -8.24
N SER A 233 2.56 6.09 -7.02
CA SER A 233 2.17 5.37 -5.81
C SER A 233 0.65 5.24 -5.70
N SER A 234 0.17 4.02 -5.47
CA SER A 234 -1.24 3.74 -5.18
C SER A 234 -1.56 4.09 -3.73
N VAL A 235 -0.61 3.83 -2.83
CA VAL A 235 -0.72 4.15 -1.42
C VAL A 235 0.47 5.03 -1.02
N ARG A 236 0.21 6.06 -0.20
CA ARG A 236 1.25 6.88 0.43
C ARG A 236 0.99 6.97 1.93
N ILE A 237 1.99 6.64 2.73
CA ILE A 237 1.90 6.59 4.20
C ILE A 237 2.89 7.62 4.76
N ASP A 238 2.37 8.61 5.51
CA ASP A 238 3.15 9.57 6.29
C ASP A 238 3.32 9.03 7.71
N LEU A 239 4.54 8.66 8.08
CA LEU A 239 4.91 8.18 9.41
C LEU A 239 5.53 9.29 10.25
N ARG A 240 4.95 9.53 11.42
CA ARG A 240 5.44 10.50 12.40
C ARG A 240 5.55 9.90 13.79
N ARG A 241 6.68 10.13 14.45
CA ARG A 241 6.82 9.84 15.88
C ARG A 241 5.95 10.81 16.68
N LEU A 242 5.13 10.27 17.58
CA LEU A 242 4.32 11.05 18.51
C LEU A 242 5.08 11.27 19.83
N GLU A 243 5.42 10.17 20.51
CA GLU A 243 6.08 10.21 21.80
C GLU A 243 6.99 9.00 22.01
N SER A 244 7.88 9.10 23.00
CA SER A 244 8.76 8.01 23.39
C SER A 244 8.13 7.19 24.51
N LEU A 245 8.11 5.87 24.33
CA LEU A 245 7.62 4.91 25.32
C LEU A 245 8.73 4.66 26.34
N LYS A 246 8.44 4.89 27.62
CA LYS A 246 9.42 4.82 28.71
C LYS A 246 8.99 3.82 29.78
N GLN A 247 9.97 3.13 30.34
CA GLN A 247 9.81 2.35 31.57
C GLN A 247 10.89 2.79 32.56
N GLY A 248 10.47 3.53 33.59
CA GLY A 248 11.42 4.20 34.49
C GLY A 248 12.25 5.24 33.72
N THR A 249 13.56 5.03 33.66
CA THR A 249 14.51 5.90 32.94
C THR A 249 14.75 5.49 31.50
N ASP A 250 14.40 4.25 31.13
CA ASP A 250 14.78 3.68 29.85
C ASP A 250 13.73 3.96 28.78
N ILE A 251 14.18 4.31 27.57
CA ILE A 251 13.33 4.50 26.40
C ILE A 251 13.26 3.16 25.65
N LEU A 252 12.09 2.53 25.67
CA LEU A 252 11.87 1.20 25.09
C LEU A 252 11.44 1.25 23.62
N GLY A 253 10.89 2.37 23.18
CA GLY A 253 10.33 2.51 21.84
C GLY A 253 9.65 3.85 21.62
N ASN A 254 8.84 3.93 20.58
CA ASN A 254 8.10 5.12 20.20
C ASN A 254 6.65 4.79 19.83
N ARG A 255 5.72 5.64 20.25
CA ARG A 255 4.38 5.70 19.65
C ARG A 255 4.49 6.41 18.31
N VAL A 256 3.95 5.80 17.26
CA VAL A 256 4.02 6.30 15.88
C VAL A 256 2.62 6.47 15.34
N ARG A 257 2.41 7.54 14.58
CA ARG A 257 1.20 7.80 13.80
C ARG A 257 1.51 7.56 12.33
N ALA A 258 0.72 6.69 11.70
CA ALA A 258 0.70 6.46 10.27
C ALA A 258 -0.55 7.10 9.65
N ARG A 259 -0.36 8.08 8.75
CA ARG A 259 -1.46 8.70 8.01
C ARG A 259 -1.44 8.25 6.56
N VAL A 260 -2.54 7.67 6.10
CA VAL A 260 -2.69 7.26 4.70
C VAL A 260 -3.06 8.49 3.86
N VAL A 261 -2.06 9.25 3.41
CA VAL A 261 -2.28 10.53 2.68
C VAL A 261 -2.71 10.33 1.22
N LYS A 262 -2.57 9.12 0.69
CA LYS A 262 -3.10 8.71 -0.61
C LYS A 262 -3.48 7.24 -0.56
N ASN A 263 -4.64 6.90 -1.09
CA ASN A 263 -5.11 5.53 -1.22
C ASN A 263 -5.94 5.41 -2.51
N LYS A 264 -5.53 4.53 -3.42
CA LYS A 264 -6.24 4.22 -4.68
C LYS A 264 -7.02 2.90 -4.61
N VAL A 265 -6.95 2.19 -3.49
CA VAL A 265 -7.58 0.87 -3.30
C VAL A 265 -8.68 0.90 -2.24
N ALA A 266 -8.70 1.91 -1.36
CA ALA A 266 -9.77 2.19 -0.42
C ALA A 266 -9.84 3.71 -0.11
N PRO A 267 -10.79 4.19 0.71
CA PRO A 267 -10.86 5.59 1.12
C PRO A 267 -9.55 6.08 1.77
N PRO A 268 -9.02 7.25 1.35
CA PRO A 268 -7.80 7.81 1.92
C PRO A 268 -8.04 8.56 3.25
N PHE A 269 -6.97 9.10 3.82
CA PHE A 269 -6.92 9.99 4.99
C PHE A 269 -7.24 9.37 6.35
N ARG A 270 -7.42 8.05 6.39
CA ARG A 270 -7.43 7.30 7.65
C ARG A 270 -6.06 7.39 8.35
N VAL A 271 -6.11 7.29 9.67
CA VAL A 271 -4.95 7.38 10.56
C VAL A 271 -4.92 6.11 11.41
N ALA A 272 -3.73 5.59 11.61
CA ALA A 272 -3.44 4.50 12.54
C ALA A 272 -2.37 4.97 13.53
N GLU A 273 -2.45 4.46 14.76
CA GLU A 273 -1.45 4.70 15.79
C GLU A 273 -1.03 3.39 16.42
N PHE A 274 0.28 3.18 16.52
CA PHE A 274 0.84 1.94 17.03
C PHE A 274 2.22 2.18 17.64
N ASP A 275 2.67 1.19 18.41
CA ASP A 275 3.95 1.24 19.10
C ASP A 275 5.03 0.55 18.25
N ILE A 276 6.19 1.19 18.11
CA ILE A 276 7.42 0.59 17.59
C ILE A 276 8.41 0.45 18.74
N MET A 277 8.68 -0.78 19.13
CA MET A 277 9.63 -1.18 20.17
C MET A 277 11.02 -1.41 19.56
N TYR A 278 12.08 -0.95 20.22
CA TYR A 278 13.44 -1.15 19.71
C TYR A 278 13.92 -2.62 19.80
N SER A 279 13.23 -3.46 20.57
CA SER A 279 13.55 -4.87 20.74
C SER A 279 12.88 -5.80 19.73
N GLU A 280 11.73 -5.41 19.16
CA GLU A 280 10.85 -6.31 18.40
C GLU A 280 10.12 -5.66 17.23
N GLY A 281 10.26 -4.34 17.02
CA GLY A 281 9.53 -3.61 15.98
C GLY A 281 8.09 -3.28 16.39
N ILE A 282 7.13 -3.40 15.47
CA ILE A 282 5.71 -3.09 15.69
C ILE A 282 5.11 -4.04 16.73
N SER A 283 4.62 -3.49 17.84
CA SER A 283 4.06 -4.27 18.95
C SER A 283 2.61 -4.66 18.68
N LYS A 284 2.41 -5.81 18.03
CA LYS A 284 1.09 -6.40 17.75
C LYS A 284 0.20 -6.55 19.00
N TYR A 285 0.75 -7.09 20.09
CA TYR A 285 -0.03 -7.30 21.33
C TYR A 285 -0.41 -5.97 22.00
N GLY A 286 0.44 -4.95 21.88
CA GLY A 286 0.10 -3.60 22.34
C GLY A 286 -1.11 -3.03 21.60
N GLU A 287 -1.14 -3.17 20.27
CA GLU A 287 -2.30 -2.78 19.47
C GLU A 287 -3.57 -3.57 19.86
N LEU A 288 -3.47 -4.89 20.07
CA LEU A 288 -4.63 -5.69 20.48
C LEU A 288 -5.22 -5.24 21.82
N ILE A 289 -4.37 -4.90 22.79
CA ILE A 289 -4.83 -4.37 24.08
C ILE A 289 -5.48 -3.00 23.90
N ASP A 290 -4.84 -2.09 23.17
CA ASP A 290 -5.34 -0.73 22.98
C ASP A 290 -6.68 -0.75 22.24
N ILE A 291 -6.72 -1.38 21.07
CA ILE A 291 -7.93 -1.43 20.24
C ILE A 291 -9.03 -2.27 20.91
N GLY A 292 -8.68 -3.41 21.50
CA GLY A 292 -9.64 -4.23 22.23
C GLY A 292 -10.27 -3.49 23.41
N SER A 293 -9.53 -2.59 24.05
CA SER A 293 -10.09 -1.74 25.11
C SER A 293 -11.01 -0.65 24.57
N ASP A 294 -10.62 -0.01 23.47
CA ASP A 294 -11.39 1.06 22.83
C ASP A 294 -12.72 0.54 22.25
N GLU A 295 -12.72 -0.69 21.73
CA GLU A 295 -13.89 -1.37 21.15
C GLU A 295 -14.69 -2.20 22.17
N GLU A 296 -14.39 -2.07 23.46
CA GLU A 296 -15.05 -2.77 24.59
C GLU A 296 -14.98 -4.31 24.54
N ILE A 297 -14.08 -4.88 23.73
CA ILE A 297 -13.77 -6.32 23.68
C ILE A 297 -13.00 -6.74 24.94
N ILE A 298 -12.07 -5.89 25.38
CA ILE A 298 -11.28 -6.05 26.60
C ILE A 298 -11.83 -5.09 27.65
N ARG A 299 -12.27 -5.63 28.79
CA ARG A 299 -12.79 -4.85 29.90
C ARG A 299 -11.66 -4.32 30.78
N LYS A 300 -11.66 -3.00 31.00
CA LYS A 300 -10.73 -2.32 31.89
C LYS A 300 -11.41 -1.93 33.22
N SER A 301 -10.99 -2.58 34.30
CA SER A 301 -11.47 -2.30 35.66
C SER A 301 -10.34 -1.68 36.49
N GLY A 302 -10.29 -0.35 36.52
CA GLY A 302 -9.17 0.39 37.12
C GLY A 302 -7.86 0.12 36.37
N ALA A 303 -6.91 -0.53 37.03
CA ALA A 303 -5.64 -0.92 36.42
C ALA A 303 -5.66 -2.33 35.80
N PHE A 304 -6.76 -3.09 35.90
CA PHE A 304 -6.82 -4.48 35.43
C PHE A 304 -7.50 -4.61 34.06
N TYR A 305 -6.93 -5.45 33.20
CA TYR A 305 -7.48 -5.80 31.89
C TYR A 305 -8.01 -7.24 31.91
N SER A 306 -9.16 -7.46 31.28
CA SER A 306 -9.88 -8.74 31.30
C SER A 306 -10.53 -9.00 29.95
N PHE A 307 -10.49 -10.24 29.46
CA PHE A 307 -11.21 -10.70 28.28
C PHE A 307 -12.23 -11.75 28.71
N GLY A 308 -13.53 -11.43 28.65
CA GLY A 308 -14.57 -12.22 29.29
C GLY A 308 -14.31 -12.37 30.80
N GLU A 309 -14.19 -13.62 31.26
CA GLU A 309 -13.84 -13.98 32.64
C GLU A 309 -12.31 -14.12 32.86
N ILE A 310 -11.51 -14.07 31.79
CA ILE A 310 -10.06 -14.26 31.84
C ILE A 310 -9.38 -12.94 32.19
N ARG A 311 -8.59 -12.94 33.27
CA ARG A 311 -7.79 -11.78 33.66
C ARG A 311 -6.49 -11.77 32.87
N LEU A 312 -6.29 -10.75 32.03
CA LEU A 312 -5.09 -10.58 31.21
C LEU A 312 -3.91 -10.07 32.03
N GLY A 313 -4.14 -9.12 32.93
CA GLY A 313 -3.06 -8.58 33.76
C GLY A 313 -3.39 -7.27 34.47
N GLN A 314 -2.45 -6.82 35.30
CA GLN A 314 -2.47 -5.48 35.89
C GLN A 314 -1.59 -4.54 35.07
N GLY A 315 -2.19 -3.56 34.43
CA GLY A 315 -1.50 -2.63 33.54
C GLY A 315 -1.32 -3.20 32.14
N ARG A 316 -0.97 -2.30 31.22
CA ARG A 316 -0.85 -2.60 29.79
C ARG A 316 0.29 -3.59 29.51
N GLU A 317 1.47 -3.37 30.06
CA GLU A 317 2.65 -4.20 29.77
C GLU A 317 2.49 -5.64 30.26
N ASN A 318 1.95 -5.86 31.46
CA ASN A 318 1.67 -7.22 31.93
C ASN A 318 0.62 -7.93 31.07
N SER A 319 -0.36 -7.18 30.54
CA SER A 319 -1.39 -7.74 29.65
C SER A 319 -0.80 -8.09 28.27
N LYS A 320 0.14 -7.29 27.75
CA LYS A 320 0.90 -7.62 26.54
C LYS A 320 1.71 -8.91 26.71
N GLN A 321 2.41 -9.04 27.83
CA GLN A 321 3.17 -10.26 28.15
C GLN A 321 2.25 -11.49 28.24
N PHE A 322 1.07 -11.35 28.88
CA PHE A 322 0.11 -12.44 28.92
C PHE A 322 -0.33 -12.88 27.51
N LEU A 323 -0.63 -11.94 26.60
CA LEU A 323 -1.02 -12.27 25.22
C LEU A 323 0.13 -12.91 24.42
N SER A 324 1.38 -12.49 24.64
CA SER A 324 2.53 -13.08 23.95
C SER A 324 2.79 -14.53 24.37
N GLU A 325 2.52 -14.86 25.63
CA GLU A 325 2.61 -16.21 26.19
C GLU A 325 1.37 -17.07 25.83
N ASN A 326 0.21 -16.45 25.57
CA ASN A 326 -1.06 -17.13 25.31
C ASN A 326 -1.61 -16.82 23.92
N ARG A 327 -0.93 -17.34 22.88
CA ARG A 327 -1.26 -17.07 21.46
C ARG A 327 -2.70 -17.40 21.07
N GLY A 328 -3.30 -18.45 21.65
CA GLY A 328 -4.69 -18.82 21.34
C GLY A 328 -5.70 -17.72 21.71
N ILE A 329 -5.54 -17.12 22.89
CA ILE A 329 -6.38 -15.99 23.34
C ILE A 329 -6.09 -14.75 22.49
N ALA A 330 -4.82 -14.49 22.17
CA ALA A 330 -4.45 -13.37 21.32
C ALA A 330 -5.09 -13.45 19.93
N SER A 331 -5.14 -14.64 19.33
CA SER A 331 -5.82 -14.88 18.04
C SER A 331 -7.33 -14.68 18.13
N GLU A 332 -7.98 -15.13 19.19
CA GLU A 332 -9.41 -14.92 19.40
C GLU A 332 -9.75 -13.42 19.53
N ILE A 333 -8.96 -12.68 20.31
CA ILE A 333 -9.10 -11.23 20.44
C ILE A 333 -8.85 -10.54 19.08
N GLU A 334 -7.81 -10.95 18.35
CA GLU A 334 -7.50 -10.39 17.03
C GLU A 334 -8.65 -10.57 16.04
N GLU A 335 -9.27 -11.76 16.00
CA GLU A 335 -10.41 -12.05 15.13
C GLU A 335 -11.60 -11.16 15.48
N LEU A 336 -11.93 -11.02 16.77
CA LEU A 336 -12.99 -10.12 17.23
C LEU A 336 -12.71 -8.66 16.88
N VAL A 337 -11.47 -8.20 17.08
CA VAL A 337 -11.03 -6.84 16.73
C VAL A 337 -11.18 -6.62 15.22
N ARG A 338 -10.67 -7.54 14.38
CA ARG A 338 -10.77 -7.42 12.92
C ARG A 338 -12.22 -7.43 12.44
N ASN A 339 -13.08 -8.26 13.02
CA ASN A 339 -14.50 -8.31 12.67
C ASN A 339 -15.24 -7.02 13.06
N LYS A 340 -14.87 -6.42 14.19
CA LYS A 340 -15.46 -5.16 14.66
C LYS A 340 -15.04 -3.97 13.80
N LEU A 341 -13.77 -3.93 13.38
CA LEU A 341 -13.18 -2.84 12.61
C LEU A 341 -13.38 -2.96 11.10
N SER A 342 -13.66 -4.16 10.60
CA SER A 342 -13.95 -4.36 9.18
C SER A 342 -15.18 -3.53 8.83
N PRO A 343 -15.12 -2.65 7.83
CA PRO A 343 -16.31 -1.99 7.35
C PRO A 343 -17.28 -3.07 6.91
N GLN A 344 -18.50 -3.10 7.46
CA GLN A 344 -19.56 -3.92 6.88
C GLN A 344 -19.71 -3.46 5.44
N ILE A 345 -19.23 -4.28 4.50
CA ILE A 345 -19.54 -4.10 3.11
C ILE A 345 -21.03 -4.40 3.03
N VAL A 346 -21.85 -3.36 3.08
CA VAL A 346 -23.25 -3.45 2.63
C VAL A 346 -23.13 -3.67 1.13
N ILE A 347 -23.11 -4.93 0.74
CA ILE A 347 -23.46 -5.32 -0.62
C ILE A 347 -24.95 -4.98 -0.69
N PRO A 348 -25.38 -4.04 -1.55
CA PRO A 348 -26.82 -3.87 -1.78
C PRO A 348 -27.35 -5.24 -2.18
N ASP A 349 -28.37 -5.74 -1.49
CA ASP A 349 -29.03 -6.98 -1.89
C ASP A 349 -29.43 -6.85 -3.36
N SER A 350 -29.20 -7.92 -4.14
CA SER A 350 -29.55 -7.98 -5.56
C SER A 350 -31.01 -7.64 -5.83
N ASP A 351 -31.86 -7.74 -4.81
CA ASP A 351 -33.30 -7.54 -4.88
C ASP A 351 -33.72 -6.05 -4.87
N GLU A 352 -32.82 -5.11 -4.53
CA GLU A 352 -33.11 -3.66 -4.62
C GLU A 352 -32.72 -3.04 -5.98
N MET A 353 -32.04 -3.78 -6.86
CA MET A 353 -31.74 -3.31 -8.22
C MET A 353 -32.91 -3.48 -9.20
N ASP A 354 -33.85 -4.39 -8.90
CA ASP A 354 -35.03 -4.63 -9.74
C ASP A 354 -36.13 -3.56 -9.58
N GLU A 355 -36.09 -2.74 -8.51
CA GLU A 355 -37.08 -1.66 -8.30
C GLU A 355 -36.72 -0.33 -9.01
N ILE A 356 -35.52 -0.21 -9.60
CA ILE A 356 -35.07 1.02 -10.25
C ILE A 356 -35.39 1.03 -11.76
N GLU A 357 -35.70 -0.12 -12.37
CA GLU A 357 -36.00 -0.19 -13.80
C GLU A 357 -37.39 0.36 -14.19
N ASP A 358 -38.29 0.61 -13.23
CA ASP A 358 -39.68 1.00 -13.51
C ASP A 358 -40.01 2.50 -13.32
N ASN A 359 -39.02 3.38 -13.08
CA ASN A 359 -39.29 4.81 -12.88
C ASN A 359 -38.59 5.70 -13.93
N ASP A 360 -39.29 5.90 -15.05
CA ASP A 360 -38.94 6.74 -16.21
C ASP A 360 -38.88 8.26 -15.91
N ASP A 361 -38.62 8.68 -14.68
CA ASP A 361 -38.65 10.10 -14.26
C ASP A 361 -37.44 10.50 -13.39
N ILE A 362 -36.23 10.46 -13.97
CA ILE A 362 -35.08 11.18 -13.41
C ILE A 362 -34.55 12.17 -14.46
N PRO A 363 -34.58 13.49 -14.18
CA PRO A 363 -34.07 14.48 -15.12
C PRO A 363 -32.54 14.41 -15.21
N LEU A 364 -32.03 14.30 -16.44
CA LEU A 364 -30.61 14.45 -16.80
C LEU A 364 -30.06 15.80 -16.31
N THR A 365 -29.35 15.81 -15.19
CA THR A 365 -28.45 16.92 -14.85
C THR A 365 -27.16 16.78 -15.66
N VAL A 366 -27.09 17.60 -16.70
CA VAL A 366 -25.91 17.90 -17.51
C VAL A 366 -24.80 18.43 -16.60
N ILE A 367 -23.65 17.75 -16.54
CA ILE A 367 -22.40 18.35 -16.06
C ILE A 367 -21.56 18.67 -17.28
N GLY A 368 -21.56 19.93 -17.66
CA GLY A 368 -20.70 20.50 -18.69
C GLY A 368 -20.89 22.01 -18.73
N ASP A 369 -19.93 22.72 -18.13
CA ASP A 369 -19.34 23.97 -18.63
C ASP A 369 -17.90 24.08 -18.08
#